data_AF-A0A9E7B173-F1
#
_entry.id   AF-A0A9E7B173-F1
#
_cell.length_a   1.000
_cell.length_b   1.000
_cell.length_c   1.000
_cell.angle_alpha   90.00
_cell.angle_beta   90.00
_cell.angle_gamma   90.00
#
_symmetry.space_group_name_H-M   'P 1'
#
loop_
_entity.id
_entity.type
_entity.pdbx_description
1 polymer ?
#
loop_
_entity_poly.entity_id
_entity_poly.type
_entity_poly.pdbx_seq_one_letter_code
_entity_poly.pdbx_strand_id
1 'polypeptide(L)'
;MNLGKSAEQIARREKLFSIVTRASGWLDALGLSWLTPLIRMAIGDNPREQLAELRRVLLVPLLGIVLFLFAWGFLAPQVNTSLGVIPGPAQVWTQAVNLWKDHLREREKAAAFYERQEKRNEKLIAAGKADKI
;
A
#
# COMPACT_ATOMS: atom_id res chain seq x y z
N MET A 1 42.34 19.21 -4.39
CA MET A 1 43.23 18.12 -4.83
C MET A 1 42.94 16.91 -3.96
N ASN A 2 42.22 15.90 -4.47
CA ASN A 2 41.87 14.70 -3.68
C ASN A 2 42.52 13.48 -4.33
N LEU A 3 43.79 13.26 -3.97
CA LEU A 3 44.64 12.16 -4.42
C LEU A 3 44.43 10.98 -3.45
N GLY A 4 43.50 10.06 -3.74
CA GLY A 4 43.28 8.92 -2.83
C GLY A 4 42.21 7.89 -3.15
N LYS A 5 41.54 7.93 -4.32
CA LYS A 5 40.62 6.85 -4.71
C LYS A 5 41.31 5.93 -5.69
N SER A 6 41.38 4.63 -5.37
CA SER A 6 41.95 3.64 -6.29
C SER A 6 41.09 3.55 -7.56
N ALA A 7 41.70 3.22 -8.70
CA ALA A 7 40.98 3.03 -9.96
C ALA A 7 39.81 2.06 -9.84
N GLU A 8 39.94 1.05 -8.98
CA GLU A 8 38.89 0.07 -8.68
C GLU A 8 37.68 0.68 -7.98
N GLN A 9 37.88 1.62 -7.05
CA GLN A 9 36.79 2.33 -6.36
C GLN A 9 36.00 3.22 -7.32
N ILE A 10 36.68 3.83 -8.30
CA ILE A 10 36.05 4.66 -9.33
C ILE A 10 35.20 3.76 -10.25
N ALA A 11 35.76 2.65 -10.74
CA ALA A 11 35.04 1.70 -11.60
C ALA A 11 33.83 1.06 -10.91
N ARG A 12 33.92 0.74 -9.61
CA ARG A 12 32.78 0.23 -8.83
C ARG A 12 31.66 1.28 -8.72
N ARG A 13 32.00 2.54 -8.49
CA ARG A 13 31.02 3.64 -8.43
C ARG A 13 30.33 3.85 -9.77
N GLU A 14 31.07 3.87 -10.87
CA GLU A 14 30.51 4.00 -12.23
C GLU A 14 29.52 2.87 -12.56
N LYS A 15 29.85 1.63 -12.19
CA LYS A 15 28.92 0.50 -12.31
C LYS A 15 27.65 0.72 -11.47
N LEU A 16 27.79 1.15 -10.22
CA LEU A 16 26.62 1.45 -9.38
C LEU A 16 25.76 2.57 -9.97
N PHE A 17 26.37 3.63 -10.50
CA PHE A 17 25.64 4.71 -11.18
C PHE A 17 24.84 4.20 -12.37
N SER A 18 25.44 3.40 -13.25
CA SER A 18 24.73 2.86 -14.42
C SER A 18 23.56 1.93 -14.03
N ILE A 19 23.72 1.13 -12.97
CA ILE A 19 22.64 0.31 -12.42
C ILE A 19 21.50 1.19 -11.91
N VAL A 20 21.82 2.26 -11.17
CA VAL A 20 20.82 3.19 -10.64
C VAL A 20 20.06 3.90 -11.75
N THR A 21 20.75 4.34 -12.82
CA THR A 21 20.09 4.96 -13.98
C THR A 21 19.16 4.00 -14.72
N ARG A 22 19.51 2.71 -14.81
CA ARG A 22 18.62 1.71 -15.40
C ARG A 22 17.41 1.43 -14.50
N ALA A 23 17.63 1.37 -13.20
CA ALA A 23 16.58 1.12 -12.22
C ALA A 23 15.62 2.31 -12.09
N SER A 24 16.09 3.55 -12.24
CA SER A 24 15.26 4.74 -12.05
C SER A 24 14.06 4.78 -13.00
N GLY A 25 14.23 4.39 -14.27
CA GLY A 25 13.10 4.33 -15.20
C GLY A 25 12.00 3.35 -14.78
N TRP A 26 12.38 2.22 -14.16
CA TRP A 26 11.42 1.26 -13.60
C TRP A 26 10.78 1.78 -12.31
N LEU A 27 11.55 2.44 -11.44
CA LEU A 27 11.04 3.08 -10.23
C LEU A 27 10.03 4.16 -10.58
N ASP A 28 10.31 4.97 -11.60
CA ASP A 28 9.41 6.03 -12.07
C ASP A 28 8.10 5.45 -12.60
N ALA A 29 8.16 4.40 -13.42
CA ALA A 29 6.97 3.72 -13.95
C ALA A 29 6.08 3.12 -12.84
N LEU A 30 6.68 2.67 -11.73
CA LEU A 30 5.97 2.13 -10.56
C LEU A 30 5.52 3.20 -9.56
N GLY A 31 5.80 4.49 -9.82
CA GLY A 31 5.49 5.58 -8.88
C GLY A 31 6.41 5.63 -7.65
N LEU A 32 7.54 4.93 -7.70
CA LEU A 32 8.57 4.88 -6.66
C LEU A 32 9.76 5.81 -6.96
N SER A 33 9.56 6.84 -7.77
CA SER A 33 10.58 7.82 -8.19
C SER A 33 11.28 8.50 -7.00
N TRP A 34 10.62 8.60 -5.85
CA TRP A 34 11.19 9.15 -4.62
C TRP A 34 12.34 8.32 -4.03
N LEU A 35 12.50 7.04 -4.40
CA LEU A 35 13.65 6.22 -4.02
C LEU A 35 14.93 6.62 -4.77
N THR A 36 14.78 7.08 -6.01
CA THR A 36 15.90 7.48 -6.88
C THR A 36 16.82 8.51 -6.21
N PRO A 37 16.34 9.67 -5.70
CA PRO A 37 17.21 10.65 -5.07
C PRO A 37 17.86 10.13 -3.77
N LEU A 38 17.20 9.25 -3.01
CA LEU A 38 17.78 8.63 -1.81
C LEU A 38 18.97 7.73 -2.16
N ILE A 39 18.81 6.91 -3.20
CA ILE A 39 19.88 6.03 -3.68
C ILE A 39 21.04 6.89 -4.23
N ARG A 40 20.75 7.90 -5.05
CA ARG A 40 21.76 8.84 -5.60
C ARG A 40 22.57 9.55 -4.52
N MET A 41 21.93 10.02 -3.44
CA MET A 41 22.65 10.58 -2.28
C MET A 41 23.58 9.55 -1.63
N ALA A 42 23.15 8.29 -1.49
CA ALA A 42 23.95 7.25 -0.85
C ALA A 42 25.22 6.87 -1.65
N ILE A 43 25.18 6.95 -2.99
CA ILE A 43 26.34 6.72 -3.86
C ILE A 43 27.25 7.95 -4.04
N GLY A 44 26.82 9.11 -3.51
CA GLY A 44 27.65 10.32 -3.39
C GLY A 44 27.36 11.42 -4.41
N ASP A 45 26.18 11.44 -5.02
CA ASP A 45 25.69 12.62 -5.76
C ASP A 45 25.47 13.82 -4.84
N ASN A 46 25.35 15.01 -5.44
CA ASN A 46 25.15 16.26 -4.72
C ASN A 46 23.87 16.20 -3.84
N PRO A 47 23.99 16.18 -2.49
CA PRO A 47 22.83 16.03 -1.62
C PRO A 47 21.82 17.17 -1.75
N ARG A 48 22.26 18.39 -2.10
CA ARG A 48 21.35 19.54 -2.23
C ARG A 48 20.40 19.39 -3.40
N GLU A 49 20.88 18.87 -4.53
CA GLU A 49 20.06 18.63 -5.72
C GLU A 49 19.07 17.49 -5.46
N GLN A 50 19.55 16.39 -4.85
CA GLN A 50 18.70 15.24 -4.54
C GLN A 50 17.62 15.58 -3.48
N LEU A 51 17.91 16.46 -2.51
CA LEU A 51 16.91 16.96 -1.57
C LEU A 51 15.84 17.83 -2.24
N ALA A 52 16.23 18.66 -3.22
CA ALA A 52 15.27 19.44 -4.00
C ALA A 52 14.37 18.54 -4.85
N GLU A 53 14.94 17.50 -5.47
CA GLU A 53 14.19 16.47 -6.19
C GLU A 53 13.23 15.73 -5.24
N LEU A 54 13.72 15.20 -4.11
CA LEU A 54 12.91 14.50 -3.11
C LEU A 54 11.74 15.36 -2.59
N ARG A 55 11.97 16.67 -2.38
CA ARG A 55 10.89 17.59 -2.00
C ARG A 55 9.78 17.61 -3.05
N ARG A 56 10.14 17.65 -4.34
CA ARG A 56 9.18 17.70 -5.45
C ARG A 56 8.44 16.39 -5.64
N VAL A 57 9.13 15.24 -5.62
CA VAL A 57 8.51 13.94 -5.91
C VAL A 57 7.83 13.29 -4.69
N LEU A 58 8.18 13.68 -3.47
CA LEU A 58 7.63 13.08 -2.25
C LEU A 58 6.93 14.10 -1.34
N LEU A 59 7.65 15.12 -0.87
CA LEU A 59 7.12 15.99 0.19
C LEU A 59 5.93 16.84 -0.25
N VAL A 60 5.97 17.40 -1.46
CA VAL A 60 4.87 18.22 -2.00
C VAL A 60 3.58 17.38 -2.15
N PRO A 61 3.61 16.19 -2.79
CA PRO A 61 2.44 15.30 -2.81
C PRO A 61 1.94 14.89 -1.42
N LEU A 62 2.84 14.52 -0.50
CA LEU A 62 2.45 14.14 0.87
C LEU A 62 1.78 15.29 1.62
N LEU A 63 2.30 16.52 1.48
CA LEU A 63 1.68 17.70 2.07
C LEU A 63 0.27 17.92 1.51
N GLY A 64 0.08 17.74 0.19
CA GLY A 64 -1.24 17.80 -0.44
C GLY A 64 -2.21 16.78 0.15
N ILE A 65 -1.78 15.53 0.32
CA ILE A 65 -2.59 14.47 0.95
C ILE A 65 -2.95 14.84 2.39
N VAL A 66 -2.00 15.32 3.18
CA VAL A 66 -2.24 15.71 4.56
C VAL A 66 -3.24 16.87 4.64
N LEU A 67 -3.06 17.91 3.83
CA LEU A 67 -3.99 19.04 3.78
C LEU A 67 -5.39 18.59 3.33
N PHE A 68 -5.47 17.70 2.35
CA PHE A 68 -6.74 17.12 1.93
C PHE A 68 -7.41 16.31 3.05
N LEU A 69 -6.67 15.47 3.78
CA LEU A 69 -7.22 14.68 4.89
C LEU A 69 -7.71 15.58 6.03
N PHE A 70 -6.99 16.66 6.34
CA PHE A 70 -7.46 17.66 7.31
C PHE A 70 -8.72 18.37 6.84
N ALA A 71 -8.74 18.86 5.59
CA ALA A 71 -9.91 19.51 5.02
C ALA A 71 -11.11 18.55 5.00
N TRP A 72 -10.93 17.32 4.55
CA TRP A 72 -11.97 16.29 4.52
C TRP A 72 -12.48 15.97 5.93
N GLY A 73 -11.58 15.75 6.89
CA GLY A 73 -11.95 15.46 8.27
C GLY A 73 -12.74 16.60 8.94
N PHE A 74 -12.46 17.85 8.59
CA PHE A 74 -13.16 19.01 9.13
C PHE A 74 -14.49 19.30 8.41
N LEU A 75 -14.52 19.15 7.08
CA LEU A 75 -15.66 19.54 6.25
C LEU A 75 -16.74 18.44 6.15
N ALA A 76 -16.37 17.16 6.17
CA ALA A 76 -17.34 16.07 6.00
C ALA A 76 -18.48 16.10 7.05
N PRO A 77 -18.21 16.28 8.37
CA PRO A 77 -19.28 16.28 9.36
C PRO A 77 -20.24 17.48 9.25
N GLN A 78 -19.88 18.52 8.49
CA GLN A 78 -20.72 19.70 8.31
C GLN A 78 -21.86 19.46 7.31
N VAL A 79 -21.75 18.42 6.48
CA VAL A 79 -22.80 18.05 5.53
C VAL A 79 -23.80 17.12 6.21
N ASN A 80 -24.98 17.68 6.52
CA ASN A 80 -26.07 16.94 7.13
C ASN A 80 -26.96 16.32 6.04
N THR A 81 -27.12 15.01 6.09
CA THR A 81 -28.05 14.25 5.24
C THR A 81 -29.19 13.68 6.08
N SER A 82 -30.25 13.19 5.44
CA SER A 82 -31.35 12.51 6.15
C SER A 82 -30.92 11.26 6.92
N LEU A 83 -29.77 10.67 6.59
CA LEU A 83 -29.21 9.47 7.23
C LEU A 83 -28.11 9.79 8.25
N GLY A 84 -27.85 11.07 8.53
CA GLY A 84 -26.79 11.55 9.42
C GLY A 84 -25.74 12.38 8.71
N VAL A 85 -24.57 12.52 9.33
CA VAL A 85 -23.45 13.31 8.80
C VAL A 85 -22.52 12.45 7.93
N ILE A 86 -21.86 13.08 6.95
CA ILE A 86 -20.86 12.38 6.13
C ILE A 86 -19.64 12.02 7.00
N PRO A 87 -19.16 10.77 6.94
CA PRO A 87 -18.02 10.36 7.75
C PRO A 87 -16.69 10.92 7.24
N GLY A 88 -15.82 11.29 8.18
CA GLY A 88 -14.43 11.67 7.90
C GLY A 88 -13.49 10.46 7.73
N PRO A 89 -12.21 10.70 7.41
CA PRO A 89 -11.25 9.65 7.04
C PRO A 89 -11.06 8.57 8.11
N ALA A 90 -10.96 8.96 9.38
CA ALA A 90 -10.77 8.01 10.49
C ALA A 90 -11.99 7.08 10.70
N GLN A 91 -13.19 7.61 10.49
CA GLN A 91 -14.44 6.85 10.60
C GLN A 91 -14.55 5.87 9.43
N VAL A 92 -14.26 6.32 8.20
CA VAL A 92 -14.21 5.45 7.02
C VAL A 92 -13.19 4.32 7.20
N TRP A 93 -12.00 4.62 7.73
CA TRP A 93 -10.98 3.60 8.02
C TRP A 93 -11.47 2.56 9.03
N THR A 94 -12.08 3.00 10.12
CA THR A 94 -12.65 2.11 11.14
C THR A 94 -13.71 1.19 10.53
N GLN A 95 -14.59 1.73 9.68
CA GLN A 95 -15.62 0.93 9.02
C GLN A 95 -15.03 -0.06 8.01
N ALA A 96 -13.98 0.32 7.27
CA ALA A 96 -13.28 -0.59 6.36
C ALA A 96 -12.69 -1.80 7.10
N VAL A 97 -12.05 -1.57 8.26
CA VAL A 97 -11.51 -2.66 9.10
C VAL A 97 -12.63 -3.55 9.65
N ASN A 98 -13.74 -2.97 10.08
CA ASN A 98 -14.88 -3.75 10.57
C ASN A 98 -15.49 -4.62 9.47
N LEU A 99 -15.67 -4.05 8.27
CA LEU A 99 -16.20 -4.78 7.12
C LEU A 99 -15.29 -5.93 6.70
N TRP A 100 -13.97 -5.74 6.78
CA TRP A 100 -13.02 -6.83 6.55
C TRP A 100 -13.16 -7.95 7.58
N LYS A 101 -13.33 -7.61 8.86
CA LYS A 101 -13.58 -8.61 9.92
C LYS A 101 -14.92 -9.33 9.73
N ASP A 102 -15.97 -8.61 9.32
CA ASP A 102 -17.26 -9.20 8.98
C ASP A 102 -17.11 -10.20 7.83
N HIS A 103 -16.37 -9.83 6.78
CA HIS A 103 -16.10 -10.71 5.65
C HIS A 103 -15.42 -12.02 6.09
N LEU A 104 -14.39 -11.94 6.93
CA LEU A 104 -13.71 -13.14 7.45
C LEU A 104 -14.66 -14.02 8.26
N ARG A 105 -15.48 -13.43 9.15
CA ARG A 105 -16.48 -14.18 9.93
C ARG A 105 -17.53 -14.87 9.06
N GLU A 106 -18.01 -14.21 8.01
CA GLU A 106 -18.97 -14.82 7.08
C GLU A 106 -18.33 -15.97 6.28
N ARG A 107 -17.05 -15.86 5.92
CA ARG A 107 -16.30 -16.96 5.27
C ARG A 107 -16.19 -18.18 6.19
N GLU A 108 -15.92 -17.98 7.47
CA GLU A 108 -15.87 -19.06 8.47
C GLU A 108 -17.25 -19.72 8.67
N LYS A 109 -18.30 -18.92 8.79
CA LYS A 109 -19.68 -19.44 8.90
C LYS A 109 -20.07 -20.26 7.67
N ALA A 110 -19.70 -19.81 6.48
CA ALA A 110 -19.94 -20.54 5.24
C ALA A 110 -19.22 -21.89 5.24
N ALA A 111 -17.93 -21.93 5.59
CA ALA A 111 -17.17 -23.18 5.69
C ALA A 111 -17.82 -24.16 6.69
N ALA A 112 -18.19 -23.68 7.87
CA ALA A 112 -18.84 -24.50 8.89
C ALA A 112 -20.24 -24.98 8.44
N PHE A 113 -20.96 -24.18 7.64
CA PHE A 113 -22.23 -24.60 7.06
C PHE A 113 -22.05 -25.74 6.05
N TYR A 114 -21.07 -25.63 5.14
CA TYR A 114 -20.76 -26.68 4.18
C TYR A 114 -20.32 -27.98 4.86
N GLU A 115 -19.47 -27.90 5.90
CA GLU A 115 -19.08 -29.07 6.68
C GLU A 115 -20.30 -29.77 7.32
N ARG A 116 -21.24 -28.99 7.86
CA ARG A 116 -22.50 -29.54 8.39
C ARG A 116 -23.40 -30.11 7.31
N GLN A 117 -23.39 -29.55 6.10
CA GLN A 117 -24.12 -30.10 4.95
C GLN A 117 -23.54 -31.45 4.56
N GLU A 118 -22.22 -31.54 4.36
CA GLU A 118 -21.52 -32.78 4.00
C GLU A 118 -21.82 -33.89 5.01
N LYS A 119 -21.66 -33.62 6.31
CA LYS A 119 -21.99 -34.59 7.37
C LYS A 119 -23.45 -35.04 7.37
N ARG A 120 -24.40 -34.16 7.01
CA ARG A 120 -25.81 -34.55 6.90
C ARG A 120 -26.05 -35.38 5.65
N ASN A 121 -25.44 -35.01 4.53
CA ASN A 121 -25.55 -35.71 3.27
C ASN A 121 -24.98 -37.12 3.39
N GLU A 122 -23.80 -37.29 4.01
CA GLU A 122 -23.22 -38.60 4.31
C GLU A 122 -24.16 -39.50 5.12
N LYS A 123 -24.82 -38.94 6.15
CA LYS A 123 -25.81 -39.69 6.95
C LYS A 123 -27.04 -40.09 6.14
N LEU A 124 -27.51 -39.23 5.24
CA LEU A 124 -28.63 -39.53 4.35
C LEU A 124 -28.27 -40.64 3.34
N ILE A 125 -27.06 -40.59 2.77
CA ILE A 125 -26.53 -41.64 1.90
C ILE A 125 -26.47 -42.97 2.66
N ALA A 126 -25.88 -42.99 3.85
CA ALA A 126 -25.76 -44.20 4.67
C ALA A 126 -27.12 -44.78 5.08
N ALA A 127 -28.14 -43.93 5.25
CA ALA A 127 -29.51 -44.34 5.53
C ALA A 127 -30.32 -44.74 4.28
N GLY A 128 -29.71 -44.78 3.09
CA GLY A 128 -30.36 -45.13 1.83
C GLY A 128 -31.32 -44.06 1.29
N LYS A 129 -31.23 -42.82 1.78
CA LYS A 129 -32.08 -41.67 1.43
C LYS A 129 -31.33 -40.65 0.57
N ALA A 130 -30.56 -41.14 -0.41
CA ALA A 130 -29.71 -40.31 -1.26
C ALA A 130 -30.51 -39.35 -2.17
N ASP A 131 -31.81 -39.61 -2.36
CA ASP A 131 -32.77 -38.76 -3.07
C ASP A 131 -33.10 -37.45 -2.33
N LYS A 132 -32.72 -37.32 -1.06
CA LYS A 132 -33.07 -36.18 -0.19
C LYS A 132 -31.92 -35.22 0.10
N ILE A 133 -30.83 -35.33 -0.66
CA ILE A 133 -29.62 -34.50 -0.57
C ILE A 133 -29.77 -33.24 -1.40
#